data_AF-A0A1H0HAX1-F1
#
_entry.id   AF-A0A1H0HAX1-F1
#
_cell.length_a   1.000
_cell.length_b   1.000
_cell.length_c   1.000
_cell.angle_alpha   90.00
_cell.angle_beta   90.00
_cell.angle_gamma   90.00
#
_symmetry.space_group_name_H-M   'P 1'
#
loop_
_entity.id
_entity.type
_entity.pdbx_description
1 polymer ?
#
loop_
_entity_poly.entity_id
_entity_poly.type
_entity_poly.pdbx_seq_one_letter_code
_entity_poly.pdbx_strand_id
1 'polypeptide(L)'
;MNVTSSSSSSSALIAAYTSAANSRTSEARGKVADSNTATDQTQNDDAVSFSSTATDYSDSIASNAPYFPVRAGMNADALILGVAKPGAISSSKDKTFADVALDARKRMDEKYALMKDSGKPYDNSMADRNALMGDLDRRSLYAVATNEGGHFSKDEQAAAQEVMRQQAQLATGYYVGPEDQKKNWRDPFANDPVGRAKAALNFMDNMSPEEKATPQWLSQRNTLQTALDQATAADPVELAKKKQLYFPILAEILQNGTSWFDKKESDEQNASDALDKLKAIVQSTK
;
A
#
# COMPACT_ATOMS: atom_id res chain seq x y z
N MET A 1 -13.51 -47.63 15.53
CA MET A 1 -13.55 -46.15 15.60
C MET A 1 -12.32 -45.64 14.88
N ASN A 2 -12.47 -45.07 13.70
CA ASN A 2 -11.40 -44.36 13.00
C ASN A 2 -12.08 -43.18 12.28
N VAL A 3 -11.72 -41.97 12.69
CA VAL A 3 -12.15 -40.73 12.05
C VAL A 3 -10.91 -40.19 11.34
N THR A 4 -10.88 -40.25 10.01
CA THR A 4 -9.86 -39.59 9.20
C THR A 4 -10.50 -38.40 8.50
N SER A 5 -9.91 -37.25 8.77
CA SER A 5 -10.34 -35.89 8.50
C SER A 5 -10.43 -35.54 7.01
N SER A 6 -11.44 -34.74 6.68
CA SER A 6 -11.59 -34.03 5.40
C SER A 6 -10.73 -32.77 5.38
N SER A 7 -9.68 -32.73 4.57
CA SER A 7 -8.86 -31.52 4.34
C SER A 7 -8.53 -31.27 2.86
N SER A 8 -9.35 -31.78 1.94
CA SER A 8 -9.06 -31.74 0.49
C SER A 8 -9.79 -30.63 -0.28
N SER A 9 -10.63 -29.83 0.36
CA SER A 9 -11.47 -28.84 -0.34
C SER A 9 -10.81 -27.47 -0.51
N SER A 10 -9.84 -27.10 0.34
CA SER A 10 -9.20 -25.79 0.27
C SER A 10 -8.11 -25.71 -0.80
N SER A 11 -7.36 -26.79 -1.01
CA SER A 11 -6.28 -26.86 -2.03
C SER A 11 -6.80 -26.98 -3.47
N ALA A 12 -8.03 -27.48 -3.68
CA ALA A 12 -8.66 -27.53 -4.99
C ALA A 12 -9.15 -26.16 -5.46
N LEU A 13 -9.55 -25.29 -4.52
CA LEU A 13 -9.85 -23.89 -4.83
C LEU A 13 -8.53 -23.19 -5.21
N ILE A 14 -7.46 -23.34 -4.39
CA ILE A 14 -6.02 -23.19 -4.72
C ILE A 14 -5.65 -23.00 -6.21
N ALA A 15 -5.82 -24.11 -6.92
CA ALA A 15 -5.36 -24.31 -8.28
C ALA A 15 -6.29 -23.72 -9.34
N ALA A 16 -7.57 -23.50 -9.00
CA ALA A 16 -8.53 -22.90 -9.92
C ALA A 16 -8.25 -21.40 -10.16
N TYR A 17 -7.71 -20.69 -9.15
CA TYR A 17 -7.37 -19.27 -9.31
C TYR A 17 -6.08 -19.04 -10.10
N THR A 18 -5.08 -19.92 -9.96
CA THR A 18 -3.80 -19.77 -10.65
C THR A 18 -3.89 -20.11 -12.14
N SER A 19 -4.75 -21.06 -12.52
CA SER A 19 -4.97 -21.43 -13.94
C SER A 19 -5.80 -20.40 -14.72
N ALA A 20 -6.72 -19.70 -14.05
CA ALA A 20 -7.52 -18.64 -14.66
C ALA A 20 -6.73 -17.32 -14.87
N ALA A 21 -5.68 -17.08 -14.08
CA ALA A 21 -4.83 -15.89 -14.22
C ALA A 21 -3.84 -16.02 -15.40
N ASN A 22 -3.33 -17.23 -15.69
CA ASN A 22 -2.36 -17.45 -16.76
C ASN A 22 -2.96 -17.53 -18.17
N SER A 23 -4.28 -17.54 -18.32
CA SER A 23 -4.97 -17.67 -19.61
C SER A 23 -5.59 -16.37 -20.15
N ARG A 24 -5.45 -15.22 -19.46
CA ARG A 24 -6.11 -13.95 -19.82
C ARG A 24 -5.18 -12.83 -20.29
N THR A 25 -4.01 -13.14 -20.84
CA THR A 25 -3.08 -12.12 -21.37
C THR A 25 -3.32 -11.74 -22.83
N SER A 26 -4.37 -12.23 -23.48
CA SER A 26 -4.80 -11.69 -24.77
C SER A 26 -6.29 -11.92 -24.97
N GLU A 27 -7.02 -10.85 -25.30
CA GLU A 27 -8.44 -10.85 -25.72
C GLU A 27 -9.51 -10.91 -24.60
N ALA A 28 -9.77 -9.78 -23.94
CA ALA A 28 -11.12 -9.35 -23.54
C ALA A 28 -11.09 -7.97 -22.85
N ARG A 29 -11.04 -6.88 -23.63
CA ARG A 29 -11.50 -5.58 -23.16
C ARG A 29 -13.03 -5.56 -23.28
N GLY A 30 -13.72 -6.10 -22.28
CA GLY A 30 -15.18 -6.06 -22.17
C GLY A 30 -15.67 -4.64 -21.85
N LYS A 31 -16.61 -4.13 -22.62
CA LYS A 31 -17.25 -2.83 -22.44
C LYS A 31 -18.04 -2.81 -21.12
N VAL A 32 -17.90 -1.73 -20.36
CA VAL A 32 -18.75 -1.42 -19.19
C VAL A 32 -20.12 -0.97 -19.71
N ALA A 33 -21.19 -1.70 -19.38
CA ALA A 33 -22.56 -1.26 -19.63
C ALA A 33 -23.06 -0.49 -18.41
N ASP A 34 -23.36 0.79 -18.62
CA ASP A 34 -24.04 1.65 -17.65
C ASP A 34 -25.53 1.28 -17.67
N SER A 35 -26.02 0.68 -16.59
CA SER A 35 -27.37 0.12 -16.55
C SER A 35 -28.36 1.14 -16.00
N ASN A 36 -29.02 1.85 -16.91
CA ASN A 36 -30.28 2.51 -16.62
C ASN A 36 -31.20 2.41 -17.85
N THR A 37 -31.83 1.25 -18.05
CA THR A 37 -33.19 1.02 -18.60
C THR A 37 -33.38 -0.45 -19.01
N ALA A 38 -34.62 -0.93 -18.88
CA ALA A 38 -35.02 -2.34 -18.97
C ALA A 38 -35.40 -2.80 -20.40
N THR A 39 -35.51 -4.14 -20.53
CA THR A 39 -36.08 -4.98 -21.63
C THR A 39 -35.25 -4.98 -22.93
N ASP A 40 -34.72 -6.09 -23.45
CA ASP A 40 -35.38 -7.36 -23.82
C ASP A 40 -34.32 -8.45 -24.17
N GLN A 41 -34.73 -9.71 -24.19
CA GLN A 41 -33.92 -10.93 -24.22
C GLN A 41 -33.20 -11.20 -25.55
N THR A 42 -31.91 -11.56 -25.51
CA THR A 42 -31.31 -12.84 -26.00
C THR A 42 -29.80 -12.71 -26.17
N GLN A 43 -29.03 -13.27 -25.23
CA GLN A 43 -27.72 -13.88 -25.50
C GLN A 43 -27.25 -14.61 -24.23
N ASN A 44 -26.95 -15.91 -24.37
CA ASN A 44 -26.25 -16.69 -23.36
C ASN A 44 -24.79 -16.21 -23.33
N ASP A 45 -24.55 -15.13 -22.61
CA ASP A 45 -23.23 -14.81 -22.10
C ASP A 45 -23.31 -15.01 -20.59
N ASP A 46 -22.59 -16.01 -20.08
CA ASP A 46 -22.31 -16.23 -18.65
C ASP A 46 -21.41 -15.08 -18.14
N ALA A 47 -21.90 -13.85 -18.26
CA ALA A 47 -21.22 -12.66 -17.80
C ALA A 47 -21.40 -12.56 -16.29
N VAL A 48 -20.43 -13.11 -15.55
CA VAL A 48 -20.27 -12.81 -14.13
C VAL A 48 -20.01 -11.32 -13.95
N SER A 49 -21.04 -10.61 -13.47
CA SER A 49 -20.92 -9.20 -13.09
C SER A 49 -20.20 -9.10 -11.74
N PHE A 50 -19.02 -8.48 -11.74
CA PHE A 50 -18.31 -8.14 -10.51
C PHE A 50 -18.78 -6.77 -10.00
N SER A 51 -18.84 -6.61 -8.67
CA SER A 51 -19.06 -5.27 -8.08
C SER A 51 -17.94 -4.32 -8.51
N SER A 52 -18.25 -3.04 -8.71
CA SER A 52 -17.27 -2.00 -9.04
C SER A 52 -16.06 -2.01 -8.10
N THR A 53 -16.27 -2.20 -6.79
CA THR A 53 -15.19 -2.30 -5.81
C THR A 53 -14.22 -3.44 -6.08
N ALA A 54 -14.72 -4.60 -6.53
CA ALA A 54 -13.87 -5.74 -6.85
C ALA A 54 -13.01 -5.46 -8.09
N THR A 55 -13.57 -4.81 -9.10
CA THR A 55 -12.84 -4.36 -10.30
C THR A 55 -11.77 -3.33 -9.92
N ASP A 56 -12.12 -2.32 -9.13
CA ASP A 56 -11.17 -1.29 -8.66
C ASP A 56 -9.99 -1.89 -7.89
N TYR A 57 -10.25 -2.91 -7.06
CA TYR A 57 -9.21 -3.61 -6.30
C TYR A 57 -8.30 -4.40 -7.23
N SER A 58 -8.89 -5.15 -8.17
CA SER A 58 -8.14 -5.92 -9.16
C SER A 58 -7.22 -5.02 -9.98
N ASP A 59 -7.72 -3.87 -10.45
CA ASP A 59 -6.94 -2.91 -11.24
C ASP A 59 -5.81 -2.27 -10.40
N SER A 60 -6.09 -1.97 -9.14
CA SER A 60 -5.09 -1.44 -8.19
C SER A 60 -3.96 -2.44 -7.93
N ILE A 61 -4.30 -3.72 -7.80
CA ILE A 61 -3.32 -4.80 -7.62
C ILE A 61 -2.51 -4.98 -8.90
N ALA A 62 -3.17 -5.11 -10.06
CA ALA A 62 -2.50 -5.33 -11.33
C ALA A 62 -1.52 -4.20 -11.70
N SER A 63 -1.90 -2.95 -11.44
CA SER A 63 -1.05 -1.77 -11.75
C SER A 63 0.21 -1.66 -10.89
N ASN A 64 0.21 -2.24 -9.69
CA ASN A 64 1.34 -2.16 -8.75
C ASN A 64 2.12 -3.47 -8.60
N ALA A 65 1.58 -4.61 -9.06
CA ALA A 65 2.20 -5.92 -8.95
C ALA A 65 3.68 -5.98 -9.42
N PRO A 66 4.11 -5.30 -10.52
CA PRO A 66 5.51 -5.32 -10.94
C PRO A 66 6.49 -4.78 -9.89
N TYR A 67 6.04 -3.94 -8.97
CA TYR A 67 6.88 -3.32 -7.93
C TYR A 67 6.99 -4.18 -6.66
N PHE A 68 6.20 -5.24 -6.57
CA PHE A 68 6.17 -6.18 -5.45
C PHE A 68 6.50 -7.59 -5.96
N PRO A 69 7.76 -7.87 -6.31
CA PRO A 69 8.15 -9.23 -6.67
C PRO A 69 7.81 -10.14 -5.49
N VAL A 70 7.33 -11.34 -5.77
CA VAL A 70 6.95 -12.31 -4.75
C VAL A 70 7.50 -13.67 -5.16
N ARG A 71 7.79 -14.50 -4.16
CA ARG A 71 8.18 -15.89 -4.40
C ARG A 71 7.11 -16.63 -5.21
N ALA A 72 7.54 -17.46 -6.15
CA ALA A 72 6.62 -18.27 -6.96
C ALA A 72 5.67 -19.11 -6.09
N GLY A 73 4.38 -19.08 -6.41
CA GLY A 73 3.34 -19.78 -5.64
C GLY A 73 2.86 -19.06 -4.38
N MET A 74 3.38 -17.86 -4.09
CA MET A 74 2.89 -16.98 -3.03
C MET A 74 2.28 -15.71 -3.65
N ASN A 75 1.45 -15.00 -2.88
CA ASN A 75 0.75 -13.79 -3.31
C ASN A 75 1.21 -12.58 -2.50
N ALA A 76 0.96 -11.38 -3.03
CA ALA A 76 1.22 -10.11 -2.34
C ALA A 76 0.02 -9.16 -2.42
N ASP A 77 -1.17 -9.66 -2.70
CA ASP A 77 -2.33 -8.84 -3.09
C ASP A 77 -2.77 -7.85 -2.02
N ALA A 78 -2.82 -8.25 -0.75
CA ALA A 78 -3.20 -7.36 0.34
C ALA A 78 -2.15 -6.23 0.54
N LEU A 79 -0.89 -6.60 0.41
CA LEU A 79 0.25 -5.70 0.49
C LEU A 79 0.24 -4.71 -0.69
N ILE A 80 0.01 -5.17 -1.92
CA ILE A 80 -0.07 -4.34 -3.12
C ILE A 80 -1.29 -3.40 -3.04
N LEU A 81 -2.44 -3.90 -2.60
CA LEU A 81 -3.66 -3.12 -2.45
C LEU A 81 -3.47 -1.93 -1.49
N GLY A 82 -2.60 -2.08 -0.49
CA GLY A 82 -2.25 -1.01 0.45
C GLY A 82 -1.62 0.24 -0.20
N VAL A 83 -1.12 0.17 -1.44
CA VAL A 83 -0.68 1.35 -2.21
C VAL A 83 -1.87 2.27 -2.53
N ALA A 84 -2.93 1.71 -3.11
CA ALA A 84 -4.07 2.50 -3.58
C ALA A 84 -5.17 2.65 -2.53
N LYS A 85 -5.27 1.68 -1.61
CA LYS A 85 -6.32 1.57 -0.59
C LYS A 85 -5.68 1.25 0.78
N PRO A 86 -4.93 2.20 1.39
CA PRO A 86 -4.24 1.98 2.67
C PRO A 86 -5.19 1.63 3.84
N GLY A 87 -6.48 1.92 3.71
CA GLY A 87 -7.52 1.58 4.69
C GLY A 87 -8.27 0.27 4.39
N ALA A 88 -7.85 -0.50 3.38
CA ALA A 88 -8.42 -1.82 3.12
C ALA A 88 -8.15 -2.75 4.31
N ILE A 89 -9.16 -3.54 4.69
CA ILE A 89 -9.15 -4.39 5.88
C ILE A 89 -9.28 -5.88 5.52
N SER A 90 -8.38 -6.41 4.70
CA SER A 90 -8.47 -7.82 4.27
C SER A 90 -8.10 -8.82 5.37
N SER A 91 -7.03 -8.55 6.15
CA SER A 91 -6.60 -9.40 7.27
C SER A 91 -7.08 -8.88 8.63
N SER A 92 -7.36 -7.58 8.74
CA SER A 92 -7.66 -6.91 10.01
C SER A 92 -9.13 -6.63 10.29
N LYS A 93 -10.04 -7.01 9.37
CA LYS A 93 -11.48 -6.77 9.53
C LYS A 93 -12.03 -7.34 10.82
N ASP A 94 -12.84 -6.52 11.49
CA ASP A 94 -13.57 -6.83 12.73
C ASP A 94 -12.69 -7.29 13.91
N LYS A 95 -11.40 -6.93 13.88
CA LYS A 95 -10.42 -7.27 14.93
C LYS A 95 -10.00 -6.04 15.75
N THR A 96 -9.81 -6.26 17.05
CA THR A 96 -9.08 -5.30 17.90
C THR A 96 -7.62 -5.22 17.43
N PHE A 97 -6.89 -4.17 17.78
CA PHE A 97 -5.50 -4.04 17.33
C PHE A 97 -4.59 -5.16 17.88
N ALA A 98 -4.83 -5.60 19.12
CA ALA A 98 -4.16 -6.77 19.68
C ALA A 98 -4.46 -8.07 18.90
N ASP A 99 -5.72 -8.28 18.51
CA ASP A 99 -6.10 -9.45 17.69
C ASP A 99 -5.50 -9.38 16.28
N VAL A 100 -5.34 -8.16 15.72
CA VAL A 100 -4.64 -7.94 14.45
C VAL A 100 -3.19 -8.39 14.55
N ALA A 101 -2.50 -8.07 15.64
CA ALA A 101 -1.11 -8.50 15.87
C ALA A 101 -0.99 -10.03 15.96
N LEU A 102 -1.90 -10.67 16.71
CA LEU A 102 -1.92 -12.13 16.84
C LEU A 102 -2.21 -12.83 15.50
N ASP A 103 -3.17 -12.32 14.71
CA ASP A 103 -3.49 -12.85 13.38
C ASP A 103 -2.32 -12.66 12.40
N ALA A 104 -1.67 -11.48 12.42
CA ALA A 104 -0.49 -11.21 11.61
C ALA A 104 0.66 -12.16 11.94
N ARG A 105 0.93 -12.38 13.24
CA ARG A 105 1.96 -13.34 13.68
C ARG A 105 1.68 -14.75 13.16
N LYS A 106 0.44 -15.23 13.31
CA LYS A 106 0.03 -16.55 12.82
C LYS A 106 0.25 -16.70 11.31
N ARG A 107 -0.13 -15.70 10.52
CA ARG A 107 0.06 -15.71 9.06
C ARG A 107 1.54 -15.70 8.67
N MET A 108 2.36 -14.91 9.36
CA MET A 108 3.80 -14.88 9.12
C MET A 108 4.45 -16.23 9.44
N ASP A 109 4.07 -16.87 10.54
CA ASP A 109 4.53 -18.22 10.89
C ASP A 109 4.15 -19.26 9.83
N GLU A 110 2.93 -19.20 9.31
CA GLU A 110 2.48 -20.05 8.19
C GLU A 110 3.34 -19.84 6.94
N LYS A 111 3.67 -18.59 6.59
CA LYS A 111 4.54 -18.29 5.44
C LYS A 111 5.98 -18.75 5.67
N TYR A 112 6.52 -18.58 6.88
CA TYR A 112 7.84 -19.12 7.22
C TYR A 112 7.89 -20.64 7.07
N ALA A 113 6.87 -21.35 7.55
CA ALA A 113 6.76 -22.79 7.39
C ALA A 113 6.70 -23.18 5.90
N LEU A 114 5.86 -22.52 5.10
CA LEU A 114 5.76 -22.76 3.66
C LEU A 114 7.10 -22.54 2.93
N MET A 115 7.83 -21.48 3.27
CA MET A 115 9.16 -21.22 2.68
C MET A 115 10.18 -22.29 3.10
N LYS A 116 10.15 -22.73 4.35
CA LYS A 116 11.02 -23.80 4.85
C LYS A 116 10.72 -25.12 4.14
N ASP A 117 9.45 -25.48 4.02
CA ASP A 117 9.00 -26.73 3.39
C ASP A 117 9.27 -26.76 1.89
N SER A 118 9.36 -25.59 1.23
CA SER A 118 9.78 -25.48 -0.17
C SER A 118 11.28 -25.71 -0.38
N GLY A 119 12.05 -26.03 0.67
CA GLY A 119 13.49 -26.25 0.61
C GLY A 119 14.33 -24.96 0.48
N LYS A 120 13.70 -23.78 0.53
CA LYS A 120 14.37 -22.49 0.48
C LYS A 120 13.87 -21.60 1.63
N PRO A 121 14.46 -21.66 2.83
CA PRO A 121 14.06 -20.80 3.94
C PRO A 121 14.08 -19.30 3.58
N TYR A 122 13.37 -18.49 4.36
CA TYR A 122 13.34 -17.04 4.21
C TYR A 122 14.76 -16.44 4.21
N ASP A 123 15.07 -15.61 3.21
CA ASP A 123 16.39 -15.01 3.02
C ASP A 123 16.42 -13.48 3.14
N ASN A 124 15.30 -12.86 3.55
CA ASN A 124 15.13 -11.41 3.65
C ASN A 124 15.29 -10.64 2.32
N SER A 125 15.28 -11.32 1.17
CA SER A 125 15.15 -10.66 -0.13
C SER A 125 13.81 -9.92 -0.24
N MET A 126 13.73 -8.96 -1.16
CA MET A 126 12.47 -8.24 -1.44
C MET A 126 11.32 -9.21 -1.76
N ALA A 127 11.61 -10.27 -2.54
CA ALA A 127 10.61 -11.27 -2.88
C ALA A 127 10.12 -12.08 -1.68
N ASP A 128 11.03 -12.46 -0.78
CA ASP A 128 10.68 -13.21 0.42
C ASP A 128 9.98 -12.33 1.47
N ARG A 129 10.36 -11.05 1.60
CA ARG A 129 9.65 -10.06 2.43
C ARG A 129 8.21 -9.85 1.96
N ASN A 130 8.02 -9.63 0.66
CA ASN A 130 6.69 -9.49 0.08
C ASN A 130 5.87 -10.78 0.21
N ALA A 131 6.51 -11.95 0.13
CA ALA A 131 5.84 -13.23 0.31
C ALA A 131 5.42 -13.48 1.77
N LEU A 132 6.29 -13.14 2.72
CA LEU A 132 6.03 -13.22 4.16
C LEU A 132 4.84 -12.35 4.57
N MET A 133 4.78 -11.14 4.02
CA MET A 133 3.81 -10.11 4.41
C MET A 133 2.67 -9.93 3.41
N GLY A 134 2.61 -10.75 2.37
CA GLY A 134 1.74 -10.53 1.22
C GLY A 134 0.25 -10.62 1.50
N ASP A 135 -0.12 -11.32 2.57
CA ASP A 135 -1.48 -11.46 3.08
C ASP A 135 -1.83 -10.46 4.19
N LEU A 136 -0.90 -9.57 4.56
CA LEU A 136 -1.13 -8.56 5.58
C LEU A 136 -1.60 -7.27 4.92
N ASP A 137 -2.80 -6.81 5.30
CA ASP A 137 -3.20 -5.43 5.01
C ASP A 137 -2.34 -4.42 5.78
N ARG A 138 -2.46 -3.14 5.42
CA ARG A 138 -1.62 -2.09 6.02
C ARG A 138 -1.78 -1.97 7.54
N ARG A 139 -2.97 -2.22 8.09
CA ARG A 139 -3.19 -2.19 9.54
C ARG A 139 -2.49 -3.37 10.23
N SER A 140 -2.51 -4.55 9.61
CA SER A 140 -1.68 -5.68 10.05
C SER A 140 -0.19 -5.39 9.95
N LEU A 141 0.28 -4.76 8.87
CA LEU A 141 1.67 -4.30 8.75
C LEU A 141 2.03 -3.30 9.85
N TYR A 142 1.13 -2.39 10.21
CA TYR A 142 1.32 -1.42 11.29
C TYR A 142 1.53 -2.12 12.64
N ALA A 143 0.75 -3.16 12.94
CA ALA A 143 0.91 -3.97 14.14
C ALA A 143 2.29 -4.66 14.20
N VAL A 144 2.76 -5.19 13.07
CA VAL A 144 4.11 -5.78 12.95
C VAL A 144 5.17 -4.69 13.16
N ALA A 145 5.06 -3.57 12.46
CA ALA A 145 6.02 -2.47 12.45
C ALA A 145 6.19 -1.80 13.82
N THR A 146 5.13 -1.74 14.62
CA THR A 146 5.11 -1.15 15.98
C THR A 146 5.35 -2.17 17.08
N ASN A 147 5.53 -3.44 16.71
CA ASN A 147 5.65 -4.56 17.63
C ASN A 147 4.48 -4.66 18.63
N GLU A 148 3.26 -4.48 18.15
CA GLU A 148 2.06 -4.57 18.98
C GLU A 148 2.04 -5.91 19.73
N GLY A 149 1.90 -5.86 21.05
CA GLY A 149 1.92 -7.04 21.92
C GLY A 149 3.28 -7.73 22.09
N GLY A 150 4.36 -7.23 21.47
CA GLY A 150 5.70 -7.79 21.62
C GLY A 150 5.95 -9.10 20.85
N HIS A 151 5.17 -9.36 19.79
CA HIS A 151 5.18 -10.63 19.06
C HIS A 151 6.21 -10.73 17.92
N PHE A 152 6.85 -9.61 17.55
CA PHE A 152 7.65 -9.48 16.34
C PHE A 152 9.10 -9.13 16.65
N SER A 153 10.02 -9.76 15.93
CA SER A 153 11.44 -9.46 15.96
C SER A 153 11.73 -8.08 15.35
N LYS A 154 12.94 -7.56 15.60
CA LYS A 154 13.38 -6.28 15.02
C LYS A 154 13.48 -6.33 13.50
N ASP A 155 13.87 -7.46 12.94
CA ASP A 155 14.00 -7.63 11.49
C ASP A 155 12.63 -7.65 10.82
N GLU A 156 11.63 -8.28 11.46
CA GLU A 156 10.23 -8.26 11.00
C GLU A 156 9.63 -6.86 11.08
N GLN A 157 9.89 -6.13 12.17
CA GLN A 157 9.51 -4.73 12.30
C GLN A 157 10.10 -3.90 11.15
N ALA A 158 11.43 -3.95 10.97
CA ALA A 158 12.10 -3.20 9.91
C ALA A 158 11.61 -3.57 8.50
N ALA A 159 11.34 -4.86 8.26
CA ALA A 159 10.79 -5.31 6.99
C ALA A 159 9.38 -4.75 6.73
N ALA A 160 8.51 -4.71 7.76
CA ALA A 160 7.16 -4.17 7.66
C ALA A 160 7.17 -2.66 7.44
N GLN A 161 7.99 -1.95 8.22
CA GLN A 161 8.24 -0.52 8.09
C GLN A 161 8.66 -0.14 6.65
N GLU A 162 9.59 -0.90 6.08
CA GLU A 162 10.07 -0.68 4.72
C GLU A 162 9.00 -0.98 3.64
N VAL A 163 8.16 -2.01 3.83
CA VAL A 163 7.00 -2.27 2.95
C VAL A 163 6.00 -1.12 3.04
N MET A 164 5.69 -0.63 4.24
CA MET A 164 4.74 0.45 4.44
C MET A 164 5.24 1.78 3.84
N ARG A 165 6.55 2.01 3.88
CA ARG A 165 7.23 3.13 3.19
C ARG A 165 7.12 3.00 1.67
N GLN A 166 7.39 1.81 1.13
CA GLN A 166 7.21 1.52 -0.30
C GLN A 166 5.78 1.80 -0.76
N GLN A 167 4.76 1.36 0.01
CA GLN A 167 3.35 1.62 -0.30
C GLN A 167 3.07 3.13 -0.45
N ALA A 168 3.53 3.92 0.51
CA ALA A 168 3.30 5.36 0.52
C ALA A 168 4.06 6.10 -0.59
N GLN A 169 5.28 5.67 -0.91
CA GLN A 169 6.04 6.25 -2.01
C GLN A 169 5.39 5.97 -3.37
N LEU A 170 5.00 4.72 -3.63
CA LEU A 170 4.28 4.38 -4.86
C LEU A 170 2.94 5.14 -4.96
N ALA A 171 2.20 5.26 -3.85
CA ALA A 171 0.94 6.01 -3.79
C ALA A 171 1.11 7.51 -4.11
N THR A 172 2.30 8.05 -3.85
CA THR A 172 2.65 9.45 -4.08
C THR A 172 3.52 9.63 -5.33
N GLY A 173 3.59 8.62 -6.20
CA GLY A 173 4.26 8.72 -7.50
C GLY A 173 5.79 8.64 -7.44
N TYR A 174 6.37 8.16 -6.34
CA TYR A 174 7.79 7.83 -6.28
C TYR A 174 8.02 6.37 -6.60
N TYR A 175 9.01 6.12 -7.45
CA TYR A 175 9.39 4.76 -7.80
C TYR A 175 10.08 4.07 -6.64
N VAL A 176 9.53 2.93 -6.20
CA VAL A 176 10.22 1.95 -5.36
C VAL A 176 9.84 0.54 -5.80
N GLY A 177 10.84 -0.23 -6.19
CA GLY A 177 10.68 -1.60 -6.68
C GLY A 177 11.98 -2.13 -7.29
N PRO A 178 11.93 -3.27 -7.99
CA PRO A 178 13.10 -3.89 -8.64
C PRO A 178 13.77 -2.99 -9.69
N GLU A 179 15.09 -2.89 -9.75
CA GLU A 179 15.76 -1.93 -10.67
C GLU A 179 15.37 -2.13 -12.16
N ASP A 180 15.09 -3.36 -12.57
CA ASP A 180 14.66 -3.69 -13.94
C ASP A 180 13.28 -3.13 -14.30
N GLN A 181 12.43 -2.81 -13.32
CA GLN A 181 11.11 -2.21 -13.52
C GLN A 181 11.14 -0.69 -13.59
N LYS A 182 12.24 -0.05 -13.16
CA LYS A 182 12.37 1.42 -13.11
C LYS A 182 12.22 2.09 -14.47
N LYS A 183 12.73 1.46 -15.52
CA LYS A 183 12.60 1.93 -16.92
C LYS A 183 11.15 1.98 -17.41
N ASN A 184 10.26 1.20 -16.79
CA ASN A 184 8.84 1.14 -17.13
C ASN A 184 8.00 2.09 -16.27
N TRP A 185 8.57 2.63 -15.19
CA TRP A 185 7.89 3.56 -14.31
C TRP A 185 7.65 4.90 -15.00
N ARG A 186 6.42 5.40 -14.88
CA ARG A 186 6.04 6.76 -15.25
C ARG A 186 5.49 7.43 -14.02
N ASP A 187 6.17 8.47 -13.57
CA ASP A 187 5.71 9.28 -12.45
C ASP A 187 4.43 10.03 -12.85
N PRO A 188 3.27 9.71 -12.24
CA PRO A 188 1.99 10.31 -12.60
C PRO A 188 1.91 11.79 -12.20
N PHE A 189 2.83 12.26 -11.36
CA PHE A 189 2.86 13.62 -10.82
C PHE A 189 4.13 14.39 -11.18
N ALA A 190 4.92 13.93 -12.17
CA ALA A 190 6.22 14.53 -12.52
C ALA A 190 6.17 16.06 -12.73
N ASN A 191 5.06 16.56 -13.29
CA ASN A 191 4.81 17.98 -13.53
C ASN A 191 3.62 18.52 -12.72
N ASP A 192 3.15 17.77 -11.72
CA ASP A 192 2.01 18.13 -10.88
C ASP A 192 2.32 17.96 -9.38
N PRO A 193 3.16 18.86 -8.81
CA PRO A 193 3.49 18.82 -7.40
C PRO A 193 2.27 19.00 -6.47
N VAL A 194 1.24 19.73 -6.93
CA VAL A 194 -0.02 19.88 -6.18
C VAL A 194 -0.79 18.57 -6.17
N GLY A 195 -0.90 17.88 -7.30
CA GLY A 195 -1.49 16.55 -7.41
C GLY A 195 -0.78 15.53 -6.54
N ARG A 196 0.56 15.54 -6.50
CA ARG A 196 1.34 14.69 -5.59
C ARG A 196 0.99 14.92 -4.13
N ALA A 197 0.96 16.17 -3.70
CA ALA A 197 0.60 16.52 -2.32
C ALA A 197 -0.84 16.14 -1.97
N LYS A 198 -1.79 16.29 -2.91
CA LYS A 198 -3.17 15.79 -2.74
C LYS A 198 -3.21 14.26 -2.62
N ALA A 199 -2.44 13.54 -3.42
CA ALA A 199 -2.33 12.08 -3.34
C ALA A 199 -1.77 11.64 -1.98
N ALA A 200 -0.74 12.32 -1.48
CA ALA A 200 -0.17 12.08 -0.16
C ALA A 200 -1.20 12.32 0.96
N LEU A 201 -1.93 13.44 0.91
CA LEU A 201 -2.97 13.74 1.89
C LEU A 201 -4.09 12.68 1.86
N ASN A 202 -4.55 12.30 0.66
CA ASN A 202 -5.54 11.25 0.51
C ASN A 202 -5.05 9.90 1.06
N PHE A 203 -3.78 9.56 0.82
CA PHE A 203 -3.17 8.35 1.38
C PHE A 203 -3.19 8.39 2.91
N MET A 204 -2.75 9.50 3.52
CA MET A 204 -2.75 9.71 4.98
C MET A 204 -4.14 9.67 5.60
N ASP A 205 -5.14 10.27 4.96
CA ASP A 205 -6.52 10.30 5.46
C ASP A 205 -7.17 8.90 5.48
N ASN A 206 -6.75 8.04 4.54
CA ASN A 206 -7.21 6.66 4.42
C ASN A 206 -6.34 5.63 5.17
N MET A 207 -5.32 6.05 5.91
CA MET A 207 -4.55 5.14 6.79
C MET A 207 -5.41 4.54 7.91
N SER A 208 -4.88 3.51 8.58
CA SER A 208 -5.54 2.86 9.70
C SER A 208 -5.81 3.81 10.88
N PRO A 209 -6.82 3.54 11.75
CA PRO A 209 -7.06 4.34 12.94
C PRO A 209 -5.83 4.48 13.85
N GLU A 210 -5.05 3.41 14.00
CA GLU A 210 -3.85 3.38 14.84
C GLU A 210 -2.73 4.27 14.29
N GLU A 211 -2.49 4.26 12.98
CA GLU A 211 -1.56 5.20 12.32
C GLU A 211 -1.98 6.66 12.56
N LYS A 212 -3.29 6.95 12.40
CA LYS A 212 -3.85 8.30 12.52
C LYS A 212 -3.87 8.83 13.96
N ALA A 213 -3.78 7.94 14.94
CA ALA A 213 -3.73 8.33 16.36
C ALA A 213 -2.35 8.89 16.77
N THR A 214 -1.33 8.80 15.91
CA THR A 214 0.02 9.26 16.24
C THR A 214 0.17 10.79 16.12
N PRO A 215 0.92 11.45 17.03
CA PRO A 215 1.24 12.88 16.90
C PRO A 215 1.98 13.23 15.60
N GLN A 216 2.85 12.33 15.14
CA GLN A 216 3.62 12.48 13.90
C GLN A 216 2.70 12.56 12.69
N TRP A 217 1.72 11.66 12.58
CA TRP A 217 0.71 11.70 11.52
C TRP A 217 -0.04 13.04 11.54
N LEU A 218 -0.55 13.46 12.70
CA LEU A 218 -1.31 14.71 12.84
C LEU A 218 -0.49 15.92 12.40
N SER A 219 0.75 16.00 12.86
CA SER A 219 1.67 17.08 12.51
C SER A 219 1.90 17.13 11.00
N GLN A 220 2.27 16.01 10.38
CA GLN A 220 2.58 15.96 8.94
C GLN A 220 1.35 16.28 8.09
N ARG A 221 0.20 15.67 8.42
CA ARG A 221 -1.07 15.88 7.71
C ARG A 221 -1.49 17.34 7.74
N ASN A 222 -1.41 17.98 8.91
CA ASN A 222 -1.78 19.40 9.06
C ASN A 222 -0.81 20.33 8.33
N THR A 223 0.50 20.04 8.36
CA THR A 223 1.49 20.81 7.61
C THR A 223 1.24 20.71 6.11
N LEU A 224 0.98 19.49 5.59
CA LEU A 224 0.67 19.24 4.19
C LEU A 224 -0.62 19.94 3.76
N GLN A 225 -1.70 19.82 4.55
CA GLN A 225 -2.97 20.49 4.29
C GLN A 225 -2.78 22.01 4.24
N THR A 226 -2.08 22.59 5.22
CA THR A 226 -1.90 24.05 5.28
C THR A 226 -1.07 24.55 4.09
N ALA A 227 -0.01 23.83 3.69
CA ALA A 227 0.78 24.17 2.52
C ALA A 227 -0.06 24.11 1.23
N LEU A 228 -0.94 23.12 1.10
CA LEU A 228 -1.88 22.99 -0.02
C LEU A 228 -2.89 24.14 -0.06
N ASP A 229 -3.49 24.48 1.08
CA ASP A 229 -4.47 25.57 1.19
C ASP A 229 -3.83 26.92 0.86
N GLN A 230 -2.64 27.19 1.41
CA GLN A 230 -1.90 28.41 1.14
C GLN A 230 -1.47 28.54 -0.32
N ALA A 231 -1.07 27.42 -0.95
CA ALA A 231 -0.74 27.41 -2.36
C ALA A 231 -1.99 27.67 -3.20
N THR A 232 -3.08 26.92 -3.00
CA THR A 232 -4.27 26.96 -3.87
C THR A 232 -5.12 28.21 -3.74
N ALA A 233 -5.06 28.93 -2.62
CA ALA A 233 -5.77 30.20 -2.41
C ALA A 233 -5.05 31.43 -3.00
N ALA A 234 -3.82 31.29 -3.50
CA ALA A 234 -3.03 32.41 -4.02
C ALA A 234 -3.43 32.81 -5.44
N ASP A 235 -3.25 34.10 -5.77
CA ASP A 235 -3.29 34.56 -7.18
C ASP A 235 -2.20 33.86 -8.02
N PRO A 236 -2.27 33.88 -9.37
CA PRO A 236 -1.35 33.11 -10.20
C PRO A 236 0.15 33.39 -9.98
N VAL A 237 0.52 34.61 -9.58
CA VAL A 237 1.92 35.01 -9.36
C VAL A 237 2.40 34.52 -7.98
N GLU A 238 1.60 34.71 -6.95
CA GLU A 238 1.88 34.19 -5.60
C GLU A 238 1.79 32.66 -5.53
N LEU A 239 0.90 32.04 -6.30
CA LEU A 239 0.80 30.60 -6.49
C LEU A 239 2.11 30.03 -7.03
N ALA A 240 2.71 30.68 -8.04
CA ALA A 240 3.97 30.23 -8.61
C ALA A 240 5.12 30.26 -7.58
N LYS A 241 5.21 31.33 -6.79
CA LYS A 241 6.20 31.47 -5.71
C LYS A 241 6.00 30.41 -4.61
N LYS A 242 4.78 30.28 -4.11
CA LYS A 242 4.43 29.29 -3.08
C LYS A 242 4.65 27.86 -3.57
N LYS A 243 4.37 27.60 -4.85
CA LYS A 243 4.67 26.30 -5.46
C LYS A 243 6.17 25.99 -5.41
N GLN A 244 7.01 26.95 -5.77
CA GLN A 244 8.46 26.81 -5.72
C GLN A 244 9.00 26.68 -4.29
N LEU A 245 8.29 27.23 -3.30
CA LEU A 245 8.74 27.25 -1.91
C LEU A 245 8.33 25.98 -1.14
N TYR A 246 7.07 25.55 -1.24
CA TYR A 246 6.54 24.45 -0.44
C TYR A 246 6.81 23.08 -1.08
N PHE A 247 6.59 22.93 -2.38
CA PHE A 247 6.55 21.61 -2.99
C PHE A 247 7.90 20.91 -3.15
N PRO A 248 9.05 21.59 -3.31
CA PRO A 248 10.33 20.90 -3.25
C PRO A 248 10.59 20.26 -1.89
N ILE A 249 10.22 20.94 -0.80
CA ILE A 249 10.38 20.40 0.56
C ILE A 249 9.38 19.26 0.81
N LEU A 250 8.14 19.40 0.33
CA LEU A 250 7.17 18.30 0.35
C LEU A 250 7.63 17.10 -0.46
N ALA A 251 8.24 17.34 -1.63
CA ALA A 251 8.77 16.27 -2.46
C ALA A 251 9.90 15.52 -1.73
N GLU A 252 10.80 16.23 -1.04
CA GLU A 252 11.85 15.63 -0.22
C GLU A 252 11.28 14.79 0.93
N ILE A 253 10.30 15.33 1.66
CA ILE A 253 9.55 14.65 2.73
C ILE A 253 8.92 13.34 2.22
N LEU A 254 8.20 13.39 1.10
CA LEU A 254 7.49 12.24 0.54
C LEU A 254 8.46 11.22 -0.10
N GLN A 255 9.54 11.69 -0.73
CA GLN A 255 10.56 10.83 -1.32
C GLN A 255 11.35 10.09 -0.25
N ASN A 256 11.71 10.74 0.85
CA ASN A 256 12.45 10.12 1.94
C ASN A 256 11.53 9.30 2.86
N GLY A 257 10.21 9.31 2.59
CA GLY A 257 9.23 8.48 3.27
C GLY A 257 9.17 8.75 4.75
N THR A 258 9.07 10.04 5.12
CA THR A 258 9.06 10.57 6.50
C THR A 258 8.69 9.52 7.54
N SER A 259 9.66 9.02 8.32
CA SER A 259 9.56 8.57 9.74
C SER A 259 8.19 8.04 10.20
N TRP A 260 7.44 7.33 9.36
CA TRP A 260 6.13 6.78 9.76
C TRP A 260 6.34 5.59 10.69
N PHE A 261 7.59 5.11 10.76
CA PHE A 261 7.88 3.72 11.02
C PHE A 261 9.23 3.44 11.67
N ASP A 262 10.34 4.10 11.30
CA ASP A 262 11.67 3.70 11.77
C ASP A 262 12.52 4.86 12.31
N LYS A 263 13.41 4.47 13.24
CA LYS A 263 14.31 5.26 14.07
C LYS A 263 15.74 5.27 13.53
N LYS A 264 15.93 5.35 12.21
CA LYS A 264 17.26 5.51 11.61
C LYS A 264 17.68 6.97 11.73
N GLU A 265 18.56 7.27 12.69
CA GLU A 265 18.96 8.63 13.07
C GLU A 265 19.32 9.55 11.90
N SER A 266 19.97 9.05 10.84
CA SER A 266 20.40 9.89 9.71
C SER A 266 19.27 10.30 8.77
N ASP A 267 18.33 9.39 8.47
CA ASP A 267 17.22 9.65 7.56
C ASP A 267 16.06 10.34 8.28
N GLU A 268 15.89 10.05 9.58
CA GLU A 268 14.99 10.78 10.48
C GLU A 268 15.41 12.23 10.63
N GLN A 269 16.69 12.54 10.84
CA GLN A 269 17.16 13.93 10.95
C GLN A 269 16.77 14.73 9.71
N ASN A 270 17.13 14.25 8.52
CA ASN A 270 16.84 14.96 7.28
C ASN A 270 15.32 15.14 7.03
N ALA A 271 14.52 14.11 7.27
CA ALA A 271 13.07 14.19 7.10
C ALA A 271 12.39 15.08 8.15
N SER A 272 12.86 15.05 9.40
CA SER A 272 12.39 15.91 10.49
C SER A 272 12.76 17.37 10.25
N ASP A 273 13.99 17.62 9.80
CA ASP A 273 14.49 18.95 9.44
C ASP A 273 13.71 19.54 8.27
N ALA A 274 13.41 18.72 7.24
CA ALA A 274 12.58 19.14 6.12
C ALA A 274 11.15 19.47 6.56
N LEU A 275 10.55 18.66 7.44
CA LEU A 275 9.22 18.91 7.99
C LEU A 275 9.20 20.19 8.84
N ASP A 276 10.20 20.40 9.69
CA ASP A 276 10.28 21.58 10.55
C ASP A 276 10.58 22.85 9.75
N LYS A 277 11.41 22.76 8.71
CA LYS A 277 11.59 23.82 7.72
C LYS A 277 10.28 24.15 7.03
N LEU A 278 9.51 23.15 6.58
CA LEU A 278 8.22 23.38 5.94
C LEU A 278 7.23 24.05 6.91
N LYS A 279 7.15 23.57 8.16
CA LYS A 279 6.31 24.19 9.21
C LYS A 279 6.68 25.66 9.40
N ALA A 280 7.96 25.98 9.54
CA ALA A 280 8.43 27.35 9.75
C ALA A 280 8.02 28.26 8.58
N ILE A 281 8.21 27.80 7.34
CA ILE A 281 7.86 28.56 6.13
C ILE A 281 6.33 28.75 6.02
N VAL A 282 5.56 27.68 6.24
CA VAL A 282 4.08 27.73 6.21
C VAL A 282 3.55 28.70 7.28
N GLN A 283 4.17 28.72 8.47
CA GLN A 283 3.79 29.65 9.54
C GLN A 283 4.16 31.11 9.22
N SER A 284 5.31 31.35 8.58
CA SER A 284 5.77 32.71 8.25
C SER A 284 5.05 33.34 7.06
N THR A 285 4.27 32.55 6.31
CA THR A 285 3.53 33.00 5.11
C THR A 285 2.03 33.14 5.36
N LYS A 286 1.59 33.04 6.61
CA LYS A 286 0.24 33.39 7.06
C LYS A 286 0.03 34.91 7.15
#